data_AF-A0A645DJ58-F1
#
_entry.id   AF-A0A645DJ58-F1
#
_cell.length_a   1.000
_cell.length_b   1.000
_cell.length_c   1.000
_cell.angle_alpha   90.00
_cell.angle_beta   90.00
_cell.angle_gamma   90.00
#
_symmetry.space_group_name_H-M   'P 1'
#
loop_
_entity.id
_entity.type
_entity.pdbx_description
1 polymer ?
#
loop_
_entity_poly.entity_id
_entity_poly.type
_entity_poly.pdbx_seq_one_letter_code
_entity_poly.pdbx_strand_id
1 'polypeptide(L)'
;MRLNWPGLLGSGDGDGLLCLDEDGRVTGANPVARQIVSGLAGAGGPLHSDELFAMPAHLLFDAALRGGAAASMEVPLWSGLRVQLSTQLQAPGVRAAGASLGKVDAGALPLKDLELALVRQAVADARGNVAEAARALGISRATVYRKLGRKPVRR
;
A
#
# COMPACT_ATOMS: atom_id res chain seq x y z
N MET A 1 -6.83 -5.93 2.78
CA MET A 1 -7.04 -7.15 1.96
C MET A 1 -5.83 -7.37 1.07
N ARG A 2 -5.50 -8.62 0.81
CA ARG A 2 -4.38 -9.03 -0.03
C ARG A 2 -4.87 -9.97 -1.13
N LEU A 3 -4.54 -9.63 -2.38
CA LEU A 3 -5.05 -10.20 -3.62
C LEU A 3 -3.90 -10.85 -4.38
N ASN A 4 -4.14 -12.04 -4.92
CA ASN A 4 -3.21 -12.76 -5.78
C ASN A 4 -3.94 -13.51 -6.89
N TRP A 5 -3.27 -13.72 -8.02
CA TRP A 5 -3.77 -14.64 -9.03
C TRP A 5 -3.67 -16.09 -8.53
N PRO A 6 -4.67 -16.94 -8.80
CA PRO A 6 -4.60 -18.35 -8.45
C PRO A 6 -3.40 -19.02 -9.16
N GLY A 7 -2.60 -19.78 -8.42
CA GLY A 7 -1.45 -20.51 -8.95
C GLY A 7 -0.09 -19.81 -8.82
N LEU A 8 -0.04 -18.56 -8.36
CA LEU A 8 1.23 -17.90 -8.03
C LEU A 8 1.64 -18.25 -6.59
N LEU A 9 2.56 -19.22 -6.44
CA LEU A 9 3.19 -19.51 -5.15
C LEU A 9 4.16 -18.37 -4.83
N GLY A 10 3.77 -17.51 -3.89
CA GLY A 10 4.30 -16.17 -3.73
C GLY A 10 5.81 -16.04 -3.51
N SER A 11 6.33 -14.87 -3.90
CA SER A 11 7.51 -14.28 -3.27
C SER A 11 7.52 -12.76 -3.49
N GLY A 12 7.45 -12.02 -2.38
CA GLY A 12 7.96 -10.65 -2.24
C GLY A 12 7.05 -9.50 -2.64
N ASP A 13 6.92 -9.24 -3.95
CA ASP A 13 6.47 -7.95 -4.49
C ASP A 13 5.19 -8.02 -5.35
N GLY A 14 4.62 -9.22 -5.49
CA GLY A 14 3.48 -9.49 -6.39
C GLY A 14 2.09 -9.39 -5.78
N ASP A 15 1.98 -9.07 -4.49
CA ASP A 15 0.69 -9.06 -3.80
C ASP A 15 -0.07 -7.75 -4.05
N GLY A 16 -1.31 -7.85 -4.50
CA GLY A 16 -2.22 -6.71 -4.59
C GLY A 16 -2.77 -6.35 -3.21
N LEU A 17 -2.52 -5.14 -2.72
CA LEU A 17 -3.09 -4.64 -1.48
C LEU A 17 -4.29 -3.73 -1.76
N LEU A 18 -5.43 -4.03 -1.14
CA LEU A 18 -6.67 -3.27 -1.21
C LEU A 18 -7.18 -2.98 0.21
N CYS A 19 -7.50 -1.72 0.51
CA CYS A 19 -8.08 -1.29 1.77
C CYS A 19 -9.53 -0.90 1.55
N LEU A 20 -10.41 -1.37 2.42
CA LEU A 20 -11.81 -0.98 2.50
C LEU A 20 -12.06 -0.26 3.82
N ASP A 21 -13.02 0.67 3.84
CA ASP A 21 -13.60 1.18 5.09
C ASP A 21 -14.71 0.25 5.62
N GLU A 22 -15.38 0.70 6.68
CA GLU A 22 -16.48 -0.02 7.34
C GLU A 22 -17.71 -0.20 6.45
N ASP A 23 -17.90 0.68 5.47
CA ASP A 23 -18.99 0.63 4.51
C ASP A 23 -18.62 -0.20 3.26
N GLY A 24 -17.42 -0.78 3.18
CA GLY A 24 -16.97 -1.56 2.01
C GLY A 24 -16.47 -0.71 0.84
N ARG A 25 -16.24 0.60 1.04
CA ARG A 25 -15.66 1.47 0.02
C ARG A 25 -14.15 1.38 0.00
N VAL A 26 -13.58 1.47 -1.20
CA VAL A 26 -12.13 1.44 -1.40
C VAL A 26 -11.49 2.73 -0.91
N THR A 27 -10.63 2.61 0.09
CA THR A 27 -9.84 3.72 0.66
C THR A 27 -8.40 3.74 0.17
N GLY A 28 -7.89 2.62 -0.34
CA GLY A 28 -6.53 2.53 -0.86
C GLY A 28 -6.28 1.27 -1.67
N ALA A 29 -5.42 1.37 -2.67
CA ALA A 29 -5.00 0.24 -3.50
C ALA A 29 -3.57 0.46 -4.01
N ASN A 30 -2.71 -0.56 -3.90
CA ASN A 30 -1.38 -0.52 -4.52
C ASN A 30 -1.49 -0.74 -6.05
N PRO A 31 -0.45 -0.41 -6.84
CA PRO A 31 -0.49 -0.57 -8.30
C PRO A 31 -0.79 -2.01 -8.75
N VAL A 32 -0.30 -3.00 -8.00
CA VAL A 32 -0.54 -4.42 -8.29
C VAL A 32 -2.03 -4.76 -8.14
N ALA A 33 -2.70 -4.30 -7.07
CA ALA A 33 -4.14 -4.48 -6.90
C ALA A 33 -4.93 -3.86 -8.06
N ARG A 34 -4.47 -2.71 -8.60
CA ARG A 34 -5.09 -2.07 -9.77
C ARG A 34 -4.92 -2.85 -11.07
N GLN A 35 -3.87 -3.66 -11.17
CA GLN A 35 -3.66 -4.58 -12.29
C GLN A 35 -4.53 -5.84 -12.15
N ILE A 36 -4.66 -6.37 -10.93
CA ILE A 36 -5.47 -7.54 -10.63
C ILE A 36 -6.96 -7.23 -10.82
N VAL A 37 -7.40 -6.09 -10.28
CA VAL A 37 -8.77 -5.63 -10.30
C VAL A 37 -8.89 -4.45 -11.26
N SER A 38 -9.13 -4.76 -12.53
CA SER A 38 -9.17 -3.76 -13.62
C SER A 38 -10.15 -2.61 -13.39
N GLY A 39 -11.23 -2.81 -12.61
CA GLY A 39 -12.17 -1.76 -12.20
C GLY A 39 -11.56 -0.62 -11.38
N LEU A 40 -10.40 -0.83 -10.74
CA LEU A 40 -9.70 0.19 -9.94
C LEU A 40 -8.89 1.19 -10.77
N ALA A 41 -8.58 0.89 -12.04
CA ALA A 41 -7.69 1.71 -12.86
C ALA A 41 -8.37 2.95 -13.49
N GLY A 42 -9.71 2.97 -13.52
CA GLY A 42 -10.52 4.03 -14.16
C GLY A 42 -11.48 4.77 -13.23
N ALA A 43 -11.59 4.38 -11.95
CA ALA A 43 -12.54 5.00 -11.03
C ALA A 43 -12.05 6.39 -10.57
N GLY A 44 -12.68 7.45 -11.08
CA GLY A 44 -12.46 8.83 -10.65
C GLY A 44 -13.24 9.23 -9.39
N GLY A 45 -13.90 8.27 -8.72
CA GLY A 45 -14.77 8.47 -7.57
C GLY A 45 -14.72 7.31 -6.57
N PRO A 46 -15.46 7.41 -5.45
CA PRO A 46 -15.42 6.43 -4.38
C PRO A 46 -16.11 5.13 -4.82
N LEU A 47 -15.32 4.06 -4.93
CA LEU A 47 -15.71 2.77 -5.48
C LEU A 47 -16.07 1.78 -4.37
N HIS A 48 -17.18 1.05 -4.49
CA HIS A 48 -17.57 0.03 -3.53
C HIS A 48 -17.02 -1.35 -3.92
N SER A 49 -16.78 -2.24 -2.93
CA SER A 49 -16.28 -3.59 -3.22
C SER A 49 -17.21 -4.42 -4.11
N ASP A 50 -18.52 -4.18 -4.05
CA ASP A 50 -19.51 -4.87 -4.89
C ASP A 50 -19.36 -4.53 -6.39
N GLU A 51 -18.75 -3.39 -6.71
CA GLU A 51 -18.44 -3.00 -8.09
C GLU A 51 -17.18 -3.70 -8.60
N LEU A 52 -16.37 -4.25 -7.70
CA LEU A 52 -15.10 -4.89 -8.02
C LEU A 52 -15.21 -6.41 -8.05
N PHE A 53 -15.82 -6.97 -7.01
CA PHE A 53 -16.03 -8.38 -6.84
C PHE A 53 -17.44 -8.73 -7.27
N ALA A 54 -17.59 -9.84 -7.99
CA ALA A 54 -18.90 -10.36 -8.36
C ALA A 54 -19.55 -11.11 -7.18
N MET A 55 -19.50 -10.51 -5.98
CA MET A 55 -20.11 -11.02 -4.75
C MET A 55 -20.37 -9.88 -3.76
N PRO A 56 -21.32 -10.06 -2.82
CA PRO A 56 -21.62 -9.07 -1.80
C PRO A 56 -20.46 -8.81 -0.82
N ALA A 57 -20.26 -7.55 -0.45
CA ALA A 57 -19.22 -7.09 0.48
C ALA A 57 -19.23 -7.82 1.83
N HIS A 58 -20.41 -8.12 2.38
CA HIS A 58 -20.54 -8.76 3.69
C HIS A 58 -19.84 -10.12 3.75
N LEU A 59 -19.72 -10.85 2.64
CA LEU A 59 -19.00 -12.12 2.60
C LEU A 59 -17.48 -11.93 2.77
N LEU A 60 -16.95 -10.78 2.31
CA LEU A 60 -15.54 -10.42 2.49
C LEU A 60 -15.26 -10.05 3.96
N PHE A 61 -16.19 -9.33 4.61
CA PHE A 61 -16.11 -8.98 6.02
C PHE A 61 -16.27 -10.21 6.92
N ASP A 62 -17.23 -11.08 6.63
CA ASP A 62 -17.42 -12.36 7.31
C ASP A 62 -16.16 -13.22 7.22
N ALA A 63 -15.52 -13.27 6.05
CA ALA A 63 -14.26 -13.98 5.88
C ALA A 63 -13.13 -13.37 6.73
N ALA A 64 -13.08 -12.04 6.86
CA ALA A 64 -12.11 -11.36 7.70
C ALA A 64 -12.35 -11.63 9.20
N LEU A 65 -13.61 -11.74 9.62
CA LEU A 65 -13.98 -12.05 11.00
C LEU A 65 -13.73 -13.52 11.37
N ARG A 66 -13.97 -14.44 10.43
CA ARG A 66 -13.79 -15.90 10.62
C ARG A 66 -12.34 -16.34 10.46
N GLY A 67 -11.62 -15.72 9.53
CA GLY A 67 -10.24 -16.02 9.22
C GLY A 67 -9.31 -15.15 10.04
N GLY A 68 -8.56 -15.76 10.97
CA GLY A 68 -7.29 -15.15 11.37
C GLY A 68 -6.45 -14.84 10.12
N ALA A 69 -5.44 -13.95 10.22
CA ALA A 69 -4.69 -13.30 9.14
C ALA A 69 -4.14 -14.18 7.97
N ALA A 70 -4.33 -15.50 8.00
CA ALA A 70 -3.88 -16.48 7.02
C ALA A 70 -4.99 -17.16 6.19
N ALA A 71 -6.28 -16.97 6.47
CA ALA A 71 -7.33 -17.59 5.66
C ALA A 71 -7.39 -16.94 4.28
N SER A 72 -7.10 -17.72 3.23
CA SER A 72 -7.26 -17.30 1.83
C SER A 72 -8.51 -17.94 1.24
N MET A 73 -9.30 -17.17 0.51
CA MET A 73 -10.49 -17.62 -0.19
C MET A 73 -10.44 -17.19 -1.66
N GLU A 74 -11.04 -17.97 -2.54
CA GLU A 74 -11.17 -17.59 -3.95
C GLU A 74 -12.42 -16.72 -4.13
N VAL A 75 -12.25 -15.53 -4.73
CA VAL A 75 -13.34 -14.59 -5.01
C VAL A 75 -13.43 -14.28 -6.50
N PRO A 76 -14.65 -14.18 -7.06
CA PRO A 76 -14.86 -13.82 -8.45
C PRO A 76 -14.77 -12.29 -8.65
N LEU A 77 -14.25 -11.87 -9.80
CA LEU A 77 -14.28 -10.49 -10.28
C LEU A 77 -15.32 -10.36 -11.41
N TRP A 78 -15.83 -9.15 -11.63
CA TRP A 78 -16.72 -8.86 -12.77
C TRP A 78 -16.06 -9.07 -14.14
N SER A 79 -14.73 -9.16 -14.21
CA SER A 79 -14.01 -9.55 -15.43
C SER A 79 -14.17 -11.02 -15.83
N GLY A 80 -14.81 -11.84 -14.99
CA GLY A 80 -14.91 -13.29 -15.16
C GLY A 80 -13.71 -14.08 -14.62
N LEU A 81 -12.67 -13.38 -14.15
CA LEU A 81 -11.52 -13.99 -13.50
C LEU A 81 -11.80 -14.25 -12.02
N ARG A 82 -11.00 -15.15 -11.43
CA ARG A 82 -10.99 -15.42 -9.98
C ARG A 82 -9.65 -15.07 -9.38
N VAL A 83 -9.67 -14.58 -8.14
CA VAL A 83 -8.48 -14.18 -7.40
C VAL A 83 -8.48 -14.80 -6.01
N GLN A 84 -7.28 -15.14 -5.53
CA GLN A 84 -7.06 -15.51 -4.14
C GLN A 84 -7.05 -14.24 -3.28
N LEU A 85 -7.95 -14.19 -2.32
CA LEU A 85 -8.11 -13.09 -1.39
C LEU A 85 -7.79 -13.58 0.02
N SER A 86 -6.84 -12.91 0.68
CA SER A 86 -6.66 -13.01 2.12
C SER A 86 -7.12 -11.71 2.78
N THR A 87 -8.00 -11.84 3.75
CA THR A 87 -8.56 -10.72 4.50
C THR A 87 -7.94 -10.67 5.89
N GLN A 88 -7.75 -9.46 6.40
CA GLN A 88 -7.24 -9.25 7.76
C GLN A 88 -7.92 -7.99 8.29
N LEU A 89 -8.61 -8.11 9.43
CA LEU A 89 -9.09 -6.94 10.16
C LEU A 89 -7.92 -6.26 10.85
N GLN A 90 -7.87 -4.95 10.72
CA GLN A 90 -6.96 -4.12 11.51
C GLN A 90 -7.64 -3.88 12.86
N ALA A 91 -7.10 -4.47 13.93
CA ALA A 91 -7.63 -4.22 15.27
C ALA A 91 -7.43 -2.74 15.64
N PRO A 92 -8.42 -2.07 16.24
CA PRO A 92 -8.26 -0.70 16.71
C PRO A 92 -7.10 -0.65 17.72
N GLY A 93 -6.01 0.02 17.37
CA GLY A 93 -4.83 0.16 18.22
C GLY A 93 -3.64 -0.75 17.89
N VAL A 94 -3.80 -1.80 17.09
CA VAL A 94 -2.67 -2.57 16.54
C VAL A 94 -2.35 -1.99 15.17
N ARG A 95 -1.48 -0.96 15.15
CA ARG A 95 -0.84 -0.53 13.91
C ARG A 95 -0.08 -1.76 13.38
N ALA A 96 -0.40 -2.21 12.17
CA ALA A 96 0.38 -3.25 11.51
C ALA A 96 1.86 -2.85 11.60
N ALA A 97 2.67 -3.69 12.25
CA ALA A 97 4.12 -3.56 12.25
C ALA A 97 4.60 -3.88 10.81
N GLY A 98 4.46 -2.89 9.94
CA GLY A 98 4.62 -2.99 8.50
C GLY A 98 4.01 -1.75 7.86
N ALA A 99 4.83 -0.71 7.70
CA ALA A 99 4.50 0.63 7.24
C ALA A 99 3.66 1.47 8.23
N SER A 100 4.30 1.87 9.33
CA SER A 100 3.99 3.12 10.01
C SER A 100 4.22 4.32 9.08
N LEU A 101 3.29 4.59 8.17
CA LEU A 101 3.02 5.97 7.80
C LEU A 101 2.16 6.52 8.92
N GLY A 102 2.78 7.37 9.75
CA GLY A 102 2.07 8.25 10.67
C GLY A 102 0.83 8.80 10.00
N LYS A 103 -0.28 8.86 10.74
CA LYS A 103 -1.32 9.83 10.46
C LYS A 103 -0.62 11.19 10.58
N VAL A 104 -0.03 11.65 9.47
CA VAL A 104 0.46 13.02 9.35
C VAL A 104 -0.79 13.75 8.95
N ASP A 105 -1.33 14.49 9.89
CA ASP A 105 -2.39 15.45 9.65
C ASP A 105 -2.11 16.18 8.33
N ALA A 106 -3.16 16.36 7.56
CA ALA A 106 -3.18 17.08 6.29
C ALA A 106 -2.90 18.58 6.51
N GLY A 107 -1.68 18.88 6.94
CA GLY A 107 -1.06 20.20 7.05
C GLY A 107 0.17 20.23 6.16
N ALA A 108 -0.09 20.25 4.85
CA ALA A 108 0.80 20.55 3.73
C ALA A 108 2.29 20.84 4.05
N LEU A 109 3.09 19.81 4.28
CA LEU A 109 4.41 19.76 3.65
C LEU A 109 4.28 18.86 2.43
N PRO A 110 4.59 19.36 1.21
CA PRO A 110 4.52 18.51 0.03
C PRO A 110 5.42 17.30 0.24
N LEU A 111 4.95 16.12 -0.14
CA LEU A 111 5.63 14.82 0.03
C LEU A 111 7.12 14.85 -0.37
N LYS A 112 7.49 15.74 -1.29
CA LYS A 112 8.86 16.00 -1.74
C LYS A 112 9.77 16.59 -0.65
N ASP A 113 9.24 17.45 0.23
CA ASP A 113 10.00 18.06 1.32
C ASP A 113 10.22 17.08 2.46
N LEU A 114 9.22 16.23 2.74
CA LEU A 114 9.37 15.09 3.67
C LEU A 114 10.41 14.10 3.16
N GLU A 115 10.38 13.77 1.87
CA GLU A 115 11.38 12.89 1.25
C GLU A 115 12.79 13.47 1.36
N LEU A 116 12.96 14.78 1.14
CA LEU A 116 14.25 15.46 1.29
C LEU A 116 14.71 15.53 2.75
N ALA A 117 13.79 15.72 3.69
CA ALA A 117 14.08 15.71 5.12
C ALA A 117 14.61 14.34 5.58
N LEU A 118 13.97 13.24 5.15
CA LEU A 118 14.41 11.88 5.45
C LEU A 118 15.80 11.58 4.87
N VAL A 119 16.09 12.06 3.65
CA VAL A 119 17.42 11.91 3.05
C VAL A 119 18.49 12.68 3.84
N ARG A 120 18.18 13.90 4.28
CA ARG A 120 19.12 14.70 5.10
C ARG A 120 19.36 14.09 6.47
N GLN A 121 18.30 13.57 7.10
CA GLN A 121 18.39 12.91 8.39
C GLN A 121 19.25 11.64 8.31
N ALA A 122 19.02 10.77 7.33
CA ALA A 122 19.83 9.57 7.15
C ALA A 122 21.33 9.89 6.91
N VAL A 123 21.64 11.00 6.25
CA VAL A 123 23.02 11.47 6.06
C VAL A 123 23.61 12.01 7.36
N ALA A 124 22.82 12.71 8.17
CA ALA A 124 23.24 13.19 9.49
C ALA A 124 23.50 12.02 10.46
N ASP A 125 22.61 11.03 10.48
CA ASP A 125 22.75 9.82 11.31
C ASP A 125 23.98 9.00 10.90
N ALA A 126 24.27 8.94 9.60
CA ALA A 126 25.48 8.34 9.05
C ALA A 126 26.74 9.24 9.19
N ARG A 127 26.65 10.36 9.93
CA ARG A 127 27.74 11.33 10.16
C ARG A 127 28.41 11.82 8.87
N GLY A 128 27.62 12.01 7.82
CA GLY A 128 28.09 12.44 6.50
C GLY A 128 28.51 11.29 5.55
N ASN A 129 28.47 10.03 6.01
CA ASN A 129 28.76 8.88 5.15
C ASN A 129 27.58 8.56 4.22
N VAL A 130 27.59 9.18 3.03
CA VAL A 130 26.53 9.03 2.02
C VAL A 130 26.32 7.58 1.58
N ALA A 131 27.37 6.74 1.61
CA ALA A 131 27.25 5.33 1.25
C ALA A 131 26.47 4.52 2.28
N GLU A 132 26.59 4.88 3.55
CA GLU A 132 25.87 4.26 4.66
C GLU A 132 24.43 4.78 4.73
N ALA A 133 24.21 6.08 4.55
CA ALA A 133 22.88 6.66 4.42
C ALA A 133 22.07 6.04 3.25
N ALA A 134 22.71 5.85 2.09
CA ALA A 134 22.09 5.20 0.94
C ALA A 134 21.67 3.75 1.23
N ARG A 135 22.51 3.00 1.96
CA ARG A 135 22.20 1.63 2.41
C ARG A 135 21.05 1.62 3.41
N ALA A 136 21.03 2.54 4.37
CA ALA A 136 19.95 2.66 5.35
C ALA A 136 18.59 3.01 4.69
N LEU A 137 18.61 3.79 3.62
CA LEU A 137 17.42 4.19 2.86
C LEU A 137 17.00 3.20 1.75
N GLY A 138 17.82 2.18 1.45
CA GLY A 138 17.53 1.24 0.36
C GLY A 138 17.60 1.84 -1.06
N ILE A 139 18.35 2.94 -1.25
CA ILE A 139 18.48 3.63 -2.54
C ILE A 139 19.94 3.77 -2.96
N SER A 140 20.20 4.12 -4.23
CA SER A 140 21.57 4.31 -4.72
C SER A 140 22.21 5.62 -4.23
N ARG A 141 23.55 5.63 -4.07
CA ARG A 141 24.33 6.84 -3.73
C ARG A 141 24.02 8.03 -4.65
N ALA A 142 23.89 7.76 -5.96
CA ALA A 142 23.55 8.76 -6.95
C ALA A 142 22.18 9.42 -6.68
N THR A 143 21.21 8.66 -6.17
CA THR A 143 19.88 9.18 -5.83
C THR A 143 19.91 10.06 -4.58
N VAL A 144 20.74 9.72 -3.59
CA VAL A 144 20.98 10.59 -2.42
C VAL A 144 21.58 11.92 -2.87
N TYR A 145 22.64 11.92 -3.69
CA TYR A 145 23.25 13.15 -4.19
C TYR A 145 22.28 14.02 -5.01
N ARG A 146 21.49 13.42 -5.91
CA ARG A 146 20.47 14.16 -6.67
C ARG A 146 19.43 14.81 -5.77
N LYS A 147 19.03 14.16 -4.68
CA LYS A 147 18.04 14.70 -3.75
C LYS A 147 18.65 15.80 -2.88
N LEU A 148 19.88 15.64 -2.38
CA LEU A 148 20.59 16.67 -1.62
C LEU A 148 20.84 17.95 -2.43
N GLY A 149 21.14 17.83 -3.73
CA GLY A 149 21.38 18.96 -4.63
C GLY A 149 20.11 19.68 -5.12
N ARG A 150 18.92 19.11 -4.91
CA ARG A 150 17.66 19.76 -5.28
C ARG A 150 17.25 20.74 -4.19
N LYS A 151 17.39 22.04 -4.48
CA LYS A 151 16.89 23.11 -3.62
C LYS A 151 15.35 23.08 -3.62
N PRO A 152 14.69 23.13 -2.46
CA PRO A 152 13.23 23.19 -2.42
C PRO A 152 12.75 24.43 -3.17
N VAL A 153 11.79 24.24 -4.07
CA VAL A 153 11.13 25.33 -4.78
C VAL A 153 10.29 26.06 -3.74
N ARG A 154 10.80 27.19 -3.25
CA ARG A 154 10.02 28.12 -2.43
C ARG A 154 8.85 28.61 -3.27
N ARG A 155 7.63 28.30 -2.85
CA ARG A 155 6.43 29.04 -3.25
C ARG A 155 6.13 30.08 -2.18
#